data_AF-A0A3M1WU52-F1
#
_entry.id   AF-A0A3M1WU52-F1
#
_cell.length_a   1.000
_cell.length_b   1.000
_cell.length_c   1.000
_cell.angle_alpha   90.00
_cell.angle_beta   90.00
_cell.angle_gamma   90.00
#
_symmetry.space_group_name_H-M   'P 1'
#
loop_
_entity.id
_entity.type
_entity.pdbx_description
1 polymer ?
#
loop_
_entity_poly.entity_id
_entity_poly.type
_entity_poly.pdbx_seq_one_letter_code
_entity_poly.pdbx_strand_id
1 'polypeptide(L)'
;MGHACRGRAHARGAGTQPGNGRPFHRRADPVRGREDGPAARPQGVRTLCRALRRGELPDRPRHRRQQQPLLRTVARARERARVRAVQILLPLLLLLAGCSGRSPAPPERPAELPELDQVQALLQQARPPPGVQFVIREHDEEALDWLLPRIRWYVFQLHQRWPELHVAILAHGEEIAGLAPPRASPAILRQARALVLQQGVDFHVCGAQAHDMGLAEADFPAFIDVVPYGPSLIRDYNDLGYALIDMELTW
;
A
#
# COMPACT_ATOMS: atom_id res chain seq x y z
N MET A 1 -44.24 -31.37 33.86
CA MET A 1 -44.08 -31.65 35.31
C MET A 1 -42.69 -32.23 35.53
N GLY A 2 -41.86 -31.53 36.32
CA GLY A 2 -40.72 -32.05 37.09
C GLY A 2 -39.56 -32.72 36.37
N HIS A 3 -38.49 -31.98 36.08
CA HIS A 3 -37.13 -32.54 36.16
C HIS A 3 -36.31 -31.80 37.20
N ALA A 4 -35.81 -32.62 38.13
CA ALA A 4 -35.20 -32.24 39.39
C ALA A 4 -33.75 -31.77 39.23
N CYS A 5 -33.41 -30.82 40.11
CA CYS A 5 -32.08 -30.32 40.39
C CYS A 5 -31.13 -31.42 40.91
N ARG A 6 -29.85 -31.35 40.52
CA ARG A 6 -28.72 -31.73 41.39
C ARG A 6 -27.58 -30.73 41.21
N GLY A 7 -27.39 -29.89 42.22
CA GLY A 7 -26.18 -29.11 42.41
C GLY A 7 -25.10 -29.94 43.12
N ARG A 8 -23.84 -29.57 42.88
CA ARG A 8 -22.74 -29.75 43.84
C ARG A 8 -21.86 -28.51 43.80
N ALA A 9 -21.55 -28.01 44.98
CA ALA A 9 -20.67 -26.88 45.23
C ALA A 9 -19.45 -27.33 46.05
N HIS A 10 -18.38 -26.55 45.88
CA HIS A 10 -17.26 -26.23 46.79
C HIS A 10 -16.06 -27.19 46.97
N ALA A 11 -14.88 -26.65 46.62
CA ALA A 11 -13.74 -26.33 47.50
C ALA A 11 -12.82 -25.36 46.70
N ARG A 12 -12.47 -24.11 47.08
CA ARG A 12 -11.71 -23.54 48.21
C ARG A 12 -10.27 -24.07 48.41
N GLY A 13 -9.31 -23.25 47.99
CA GLY A 13 -7.93 -23.08 48.51
C GLY A 13 -7.33 -21.87 47.76
N ALA A 14 -7.04 -20.70 48.33
CA ALA A 14 -6.01 -20.36 49.34
C ALA A 14 -4.69 -21.09 49.01
N GLY A 15 -3.57 -20.48 48.66
CA GLY A 15 -3.07 -19.11 48.67
C GLY A 15 -1.54 -19.25 48.84
N THR A 16 -0.72 -18.41 48.20
CA THR A 16 0.65 -18.01 48.63
C THR A 16 1.36 -17.18 47.54
N GLN A 17 1.55 -15.89 47.82
CA GLN A 17 2.74 -15.10 47.47
C GLN A 17 3.57 -14.99 48.76
N PRO A 18 4.92 -14.99 48.70
CA PRO A 18 5.72 -13.76 48.42
C PRO A 18 6.92 -14.06 47.50
N GLY A 19 7.47 -13.16 46.68
CA GLY A 19 8.00 -11.84 46.98
C GLY A 19 9.53 -11.87 46.79
N ASN A 20 10.08 -11.09 45.85
CA ASN A 20 11.42 -10.53 45.98
C ASN A 20 11.70 -9.47 44.90
N GLY A 21 11.77 -8.22 45.34
CA GLY A 21 12.22 -7.11 44.52
C GLY A 21 13.73 -7.06 44.38
N ARG A 22 14.20 -6.42 43.30
CA ARG A 22 15.35 -5.52 43.32
C ARG A 22 15.13 -4.37 42.33
N PRO A 23 15.38 -3.11 42.74
CA PRO A 23 15.37 -1.96 41.85
C PRO A 23 16.74 -1.80 41.20
N PHE A 24 16.79 -1.63 39.88
CA PHE A 24 18.01 -1.17 39.21
C PHE A 24 17.92 0.32 38.91
N HIS A 25 18.67 1.08 39.70
CA HIS A 25 18.91 2.51 39.50
C HIS A 25 19.85 2.77 38.31
N ARG A 26 19.52 3.83 37.57
CA ARG A 26 20.34 4.70 36.71
C ARG A 26 21.85 4.44 36.65
N ARG A 27 22.41 4.54 35.44
CA ARG A 27 23.47 5.51 35.10
C ARG A 27 23.34 5.93 33.64
N ALA A 28 22.99 7.19 33.43
CA ALA A 28 23.21 7.92 32.19
C ALA A 28 24.53 8.66 32.37
N ASP A 29 25.52 8.38 31.53
CA ASP A 29 26.76 9.16 31.45
C ASP A 29 26.63 10.17 30.28
N PRO A 30 26.78 11.48 30.53
CA PRO A 30 26.87 12.47 29.48
C PRO A 30 28.33 12.65 29.06
N VAL A 31 28.67 12.27 27.83
CA VAL A 31 29.94 12.67 27.23
C VAL A 31 29.79 14.07 26.64
N ARG A 32 30.39 15.04 27.34
CA ARG A 32 30.71 16.37 26.83
C ARG A 32 31.91 16.30 25.87
N GLY A 33 31.80 17.03 24.76
CA GLY A 33 32.86 17.91 24.28
C GLY A 33 33.61 17.44 23.03
N ARG A 34 33.35 18.09 21.89
CA ARG A 34 34.32 19.03 21.28
C ARG A 34 33.66 19.81 20.14
N GLU A 35 33.60 21.12 20.33
CA GLU A 35 33.45 22.09 19.26
C GLU A 35 34.85 22.34 18.68
N ASP A 36 35.00 22.24 17.36
CA ASP A 36 36.15 22.77 16.62
C ASP A 36 35.65 23.35 15.28
N GLY A 37 35.72 24.67 15.16
CA GLY A 37 36.21 25.37 13.97
C GLY A 37 35.30 25.53 12.71
N PRO A 38 35.07 26.75 12.22
CA PRO A 38 34.23 26.99 11.03
C PRO A 38 35.03 26.79 9.72
N ALA A 39 34.55 25.86 8.88
CA ALA A 39 35.09 25.66 7.54
C ALA A 39 34.45 26.63 6.51
N ALA A 40 35.33 27.20 5.70
CA ALA A 40 35.15 28.25 4.70
C ALA A 40 33.91 28.17 3.78
N ARG A 41 33.26 29.33 3.60
CA ARG A 41 32.28 29.59 2.53
C ARG A 41 32.99 29.85 1.19
N PRO A 42 32.61 29.18 0.09
CA PRO A 42 33.20 29.43 -1.22
C PRO A 42 32.75 30.78 -1.82
N GLN A 43 33.74 31.59 -2.22
CA GLN A 43 33.63 32.96 -2.73
C GLN A 43 33.15 33.06 -4.19
N GLY A 44 32.19 32.23 -4.61
CA GLY A 44 31.73 32.16 -6.01
C GLY A 44 30.50 33.00 -6.36
N VAL A 45 29.74 33.50 -5.37
CA VAL A 45 28.39 34.05 -5.61
C VAL A 45 28.35 35.59 -5.59
N ARG A 46 29.45 36.26 -5.22
CA ARG A 46 29.49 37.73 -5.08
C ARG A 46 29.75 38.49 -6.39
N THR A 47 30.17 37.82 -7.45
CA THR A 47 30.49 38.48 -8.73
C THR A 47 29.26 38.61 -9.65
N LEU A 48 28.27 37.72 -9.52
CA LEU A 48 27.07 37.72 -10.38
C LEU A 48 26.03 38.79 -9.94
N CYS A 49 25.93 39.09 -8.65
CA CYS A 49 25.01 40.12 -8.13
C CYS A 49 25.46 41.58 -8.35
N ARG A 50 26.66 41.81 -8.91
CA ARG A 50 27.18 43.16 -9.21
C ARG A 50 26.91 43.59 -10.67
N ALA A 51 26.71 42.64 -11.58
CA ALA A 51 26.37 42.92 -12.99
C ALA A 51 24.90 43.30 -13.19
N LEU A 52 23.97 42.70 -12.43
CA LEU A 52 22.53 42.98 -12.53
C LEU A 52 22.10 44.32 -11.92
N ARG A 53 22.99 45.04 -11.22
CA ARG A 53 22.73 46.36 -10.63
C ARG A 53 23.17 47.55 -11.50
N ARG A 54 23.75 47.31 -12.69
CA ARG A 54 24.21 48.36 -13.61
C ARG A 54 23.35 48.55 -14.87
N GLY A 55 22.26 47.80 -15.04
CA GLY A 55 21.29 48.05 -16.12
C GLY A 55 21.84 47.85 -17.55
N GLU A 56 22.98 47.19 -17.73
CA GLU A 56 23.54 46.93 -19.05
C GLU A 56 23.01 45.60 -19.60
N LEU A 57 21.93 45.67 -20.37
CA LEU A 57 21.49 44.57 -21.23
C LEU A 57 22.32 44.56 -22.53
N PRO A 58 22.86 43.40 -22.95
CA PRO A 58 23.46 43.28 -24.26
C PRO A 58 22.40 43.37 -25.37
N ASP A 59 22.76 44.13 -26.39
CA ASP A 59 21.96 44.54 -27.55
C ASP A 59 21.48 43.34 -28.39
N ARG A 60 20.21 43.37 -28.81
CA ARG A 60 19.60 42.29 -29.61
C ARG A 60 19.84 42.54 -31.11
N PRO A 61 20.46 41.59 -31.85
CA PRO A 61 20.63 41.76 -33.29
C PRO A 61 19.30 41.62 -34.04
N ARG A 62 19.01 42.62 -34.87
CA ARG A 62 17.88 42.70 -35.81
C ARG A 62 18.09 41.74 -37.00
N HIS A 63 17.69 40.48 -36.87
CA HIS A 63 17.53 39.58 -38.02
C HIS A 63 16.05 39.28 -38.29
N ARG A 64 15.30 40.31 -38.72
CA ARG A 64 13.89 40.19 -39.10
C ARG A 64 13.67 40.72 -40.51
N ARG A 65 14.25 40.07 -41.55
CA ARG A 65 13.83 40.33 -42.95
C ARG A 65 14.24 39.34 -44.06
N GLN A 66 14.80 38.15 -43.80
CA GLN A 66 15.27 37.27 -44.89
C GLN A 66 14.87 35.78 -44.85
N GLN A 67 13.84 35.37 -44.10
CA GLN A 67 13.46 33.94 -44.02
C GLN A 67 12.15 33.54 -44.75
N GLN A 68 11.55 34.43 -45.54
CA GLN A 68 10.23 34.19 -46.13
C GLN A 68 10.14 33.28 -47.38
N PRO A 69 11.19 32.95 -48.17
CA PRO A 69 10.99 32.04 -49.32
C PRO A 69 11.02 30.55 -48.95
N LEU A 70 11.70 30.16 -47.86
CA LEU A 70 11.96 28.74 -47.55
C LEU A 70 10.78 28.02 -46.85
N LEU A 71 9.86 28.76 -46.24
CA LEU A 71 8.73 28.17 -45.50
C LEU A 71 7.59 27.67 -46.39
N ARG A 72 7.51 28.10 -47.66
CA ARG A 72 6.45 27.67 -48.59
C ARG A 72 6.70 26.28 -49.21
N THR A 73 7.95 25.82 -49.25
CA THR A 73 8.30 24.53 -49.85
C THR A 73 8.11 23.36 -48.87
N VAL A 74 8.32 23.59 -47.56
CA VAL A 74 8.16 22.55 -46.52
C VAL A 74 6.68 22.29 -46.19
N ALA A 75 5.81 23.29 -46.34
CA ALA A 75 4.37 23.15 -46.08
C ALA A 75 3.68 22.18 -47.05
N ARG A 76 4.08 22.16 -48.33
CA ARG A 76 3.48 21.26 -49.35
C ARG A 76 3.94 19.80 -49.25
N ALA A 77 5.05 19.53 -48.56
CA ALA A 77 5.51 18.16 -48.28
C ALA A 77 4.76 17.51 -47.11
N ARG A 78 4.30 18.30 -46.13
CA ARG A 78 3.57 17.79 -44.94
C ARG A 78 2.13 17.35 -45.25
N GLU A 79 1.51 17.88 -46.28
CA GLU A 79 0.10 17.61 -46.60
C GLU A 79 -0.09 16.29 -47.38
N ARG A 80 0.91 15.86 -48.17
CA ARG A 80 0.90 14.56 -48.86
C ARG A 80 1.21 13.37 -47.94
N ALA A 81 1.85 13.61 -46.79
CA ALA A 81 2.11 12.59 -45.78
C ALA A 81 0.90 12.35 -44.84
N ARG A 82 0.03 13.36 -44.65
CA ARG A 82 -1.15 13.26 -43.77
C ARG A 82 -2.25 12.37 -44.31
N VAL A 83 -2.44 12.29 -45.62
CA VAL A 83 -3.54 11.49 -46.22
C VAL A 83 -3.20 10.00 -46.29
N ARG A 84 -1.92 9.62 -46.44
CA ARG A 84 -1.49 8.21 -46.48
C ARG A 84 -1.30 7.58 -45.10
N ALA A 85 -0.96 8.37 -44.07
CA ALA A 85 -0.82 7.86 -42.70
C ALA A 85 -2.18 7.53 -42.05
N VAL A 86 -3.23 8.31 -42.35
CA VAL A 86 -4.58 8.10 -41.78
C VAL A 86 -5.27 6.86 -42.34
N GLN A 87 -4.98 6.45 -43.58
CA GLN A 87 -5.56 5.24 -44.20
C GLN A 87 -4.90 3.92 -43.75
N ILE A 88 -3.71 3.96 -43.13
CA ILE A 88 -3.01 2.76 -42.65
C ILE A 88 -3.09 2.63 -41.11
N LEU A 89 -3.28 3.73 -40.38
CA LEU A 89 -3.40 3.70 -38.91
C LEU A 89 -4.78 3.23 -38.41
N LEU A 90 -5.85 3.47 -39.17
CA LEU A 90 -7.22 3.10 -38.76
C LEU A 90 -7.46 1.57 -38.68
N PRO A 91 -7.01 0.72 -39.62
CA PRO A 91 -7.16 -0.72 -39.47
C PRO A 91 -6.23 -1.31 -38.40
N LEU A 92 -5.09 -0.67 -38.11
CA LEU A 92 -4.16 -1.13 -37.07
C LEU A 92 -4.70 -0.83 -35.65
N LEU A 93 -5.44 0.27 -35.47
CA LEU A 93 -6.15 0.57 -34.22
C LEU A 93 -7.39 -0.33 -34.02
N LEU A 94 -8.05 -0.74 -35.10
CA LEU A 94 -9.17 -1.69 -35.07
C LEU A 94 -8.73 -3.15 -34.86
N LEU A 95 -7.52 -3.55 -35.28
CA LEU A 95 -6.97 -4.89 -34.99
C LEU A 95 -6.57 -5.08 -33.52
N LEU A 96 -6.29 -4.00 -32.77
CA LEU A 96 -6.02 -4.06 -31.33
C LEU A 96 -7.31 -4.07 -30.47
N ALA A 97 -8.47 -3.79 -31.06
CA ALA A 97 -9.77 -3.85 -30.37
C ALA A 97 -10.30 -5.30 -30.20
N GLY A 98 -9.62 -6.30 -30.75
CA GLY A 98 -9.98 -7.72 -30.65
C GLY A 98 -9.48 -8.44 -29.40
N CYS A 99 -8.64 -7.80 -28.58
CA CYS A 99 -8.31 -8.31 -27.25
C CYS A 99 -9.46 -7.99 -26.32
N SER A 100 -10.57 -8.73 -26.44
CA SER A 100 -11.49 -8.93 -25.32
C SER A 100 -10.68 -9.57 -24.20
N GLY A 101 -10.01 -8.74 -23.40
CA GLY A 101 -9.34 -9.15 -22.18
C GLY A 101 -10.38 -9.91 -21.39
N ARG A 102 -10.20 -11.22 -21.28
CA ARG A 102 -11.11 -12.05 -20.51
C ARG A 102 -10.89 -11.62 -19.07
N SER A 103 -11.77 -10.74 -18.57
CA SER A 103 -11.77 -10.37 -17.16
C SER A 103 -11.75 -11.68 -16.37
N PRO A 104 -10.83 -11.81 -15.39
CA PRO A 104 -10.80 -13.01 -14.57
C PRO A 104 -12.20 -13.25 -14.02
N ALA A 105 -12.63 -14.51 -14.02
CA ALA A 105 -13.92 -14.87 -13.46
C ALA A 105 -14.00 -14.33 -12.01
N PRO A 106 -15.17 -13.84 -11.58
CA PRO A 106 -15.34 -13.34 -10.22
C PRO A 106 -14.93 -14.41 -9.21
N PRO A 107 -14.28 -14.04 -8.09
CA PRO A 107 -14.03 -14.99 -7.01
C PRO A 107 -15.36 -15.55 -6.50
N GLU A 108 -15.36 -16.84 -6.17
CA GLU A 108 -16.51 -17.47 -5.53
C GLU A 108 -16.81 -16.79 -4.19
N ARG A 109 -18.10 -16.66 -3.86
CA ARG A 109 -18.53 -16.06 -2.60
C ARG A 109 -18.22 -17.04 -1.45
N PRO A 110 -17.45 -16.64 -0.43
CA PRO A 110 -17.22 -17.46 0.75
C PRO A 110 -18.50 -17.73 1.55
N ALA A 111 -18.54 -18.86 2.26
CA ALA A 111 -19.68 -19.29 3.06
C ALA A 111 -19.94 -18.35 4.25
N GLU A 112 -18.87 -17.89 4.91
CA GLU A 112 -18.94 -17.00 6.06
C GLU A 112 -18.36 -15.64 5.70
N LEU A 113 -19.09 -14.57 6.07
CA LEU A 113 -18.72 -13.18 5.79
C LEU A 113 -19.08 -12.28 7.00
N PRO A 114 -18.36 -12.39 8.13
CA PRO A 114 -18.59 -11.59 9.34
C PRO A 114 -18.51 -10.08 9.09
N GLU A 115 -17.62 -9.64 8.20
CA GLU A 115 -17.36 -8.23 7.89
C GLU A 115 -18.35 -7.65 6.86
N LEU A 116 -19.33 -8.45 6.43
CA LEU A 116 -20.21 -8.10 5.32
C LEU A 116 -20.99 -6.82 5.60
N ASP A 117 -21.47 -6.61 6.83
CA ASP A 117 -22.24 -5.43 7.19
C ASP A 117 -21.38 -4.15 7.06
N GLN A 118 -20.11 -4.21 7.45
CA GLN A 118 -19.17 -3.10 7.32
C GLN A 118 -18.89 -2.78 5.85
N VAL A 119 -18.64 -3.81 5.04
CA VAL A 119 -18.40 -3.65 3.59
C VAL A 119 -19.66 -3.14 2.87
N GLN A 120 -20.85 -3.62 3.23
CA GLN A 120 -22.11 -3.12 2.67
C GLN A 120 -22.36 -1.66 3.03
N ALA A 121 -22.08 -1.26 4.27
CA ALA A 121 -22.19 0.13 4.69
C ALA A 121 -21.27 1.04 3.85
N LEU A 122 -20.07 0.58 3.49
CA LEU A 122 -19.21 1.30 2.53
C LEU A 122 -19.87 1.37 1.15
N LEU A 123 -20.27 0.24 0.57
CA LEU A 123 -20.83 0.19 -0.79
C LEU A 123 -22.10 1.04 -0.98
N GLN A 124 -22.85 1.31 0.09
CA GLN A 124 -24.03 2.17 0.09
C GLN A 124 -23.71 3.67 0.05
N GLN A 125 -22.44 4.07 0.23
CA GLN A 125 -22.04 5.47 0.16
C GLN A 125 -22.18 6.04 -1.26
N ALA A 126 -22.55 7.32 -1.34
CA ALA A 126 -22.74 8.00 -2.62
C ALA A 126 -21.42 8.20 -3.40
N ARG A 127 -20.29 8.29 -2.70
CA ARG A 127 -18.94 8.50 -3.25
C ARG A 127 -17.98 7.50 -2.61
N PRO A 128 -16.92 7.08 -3.32
CA PRO A 128 -15.89 6.23 -2.73
C PRO A 128 -15.16 6.96 -1.60
N PRO A 129 -14.68 6.24 -0.56
CA PRO A 129 -13.68 6.79 0.33
C PRO A 129 -12.35 7.02 -0.43
N PRO A 130 -11.40 7.79 0.13
CA PRO A 130 -10.04 7.91 -0.42
C PRO A 130 -9.36 6.57 -0.69
N GLY A 131 -9.66 5.55 0.12
CA GLY A 131 -9.25 4.17 -0.06
C GLY A 131 -9.87 3.29 1.02
N VAL A 132 -9.59 1.98 0.98
CA VAL A 132 -10.01 1.01 1.99
C VAL A 132 -8.79 0.26 2.50
N GLN A 133 -8.66 0.13 3.82
CA GLN A 133 -7.66 -0.74 4.44
C GLN A 133 -8.34 -1.94 5.11
N PHE A 134 -7.91 -3.15 4.78
CA PHE A 134 -8.25 -4.36 5.49
C PHE A 134 -7.14 -4.67 6.48
N VAL A 135 -7.44 -4.69 7.78
CA VAL A 135 -6.45 -5.00 8.82
C VAL A 135 -6.74 -6.38 9.37
N ILE A 136 -5.72 -7.23 9.38
CA ILE A 136 -5.74 -8.59 9.92
C ILE A 136 -4.90 -8.63 11.18
N ARG A 137 -5.47 -9.21 12.25
CA ARG A 137 -4.83 -9.41 13.55
C ARG A 137 -5.35 -10.71 14.14
N GLU A 138 -4.79 -11.83 13.72
CA GLU A 138 -5.18 -13.14 14.21
C GLU A 138 -4.05 -13.76 15.05
N HIS A 139 -4.44 -14.55 16.03
CA HIS A 139 -3.51 -15.37 16.82
C HIS A 139 -3.45 -16.80 16.28
N ASP A 140 -3.64 -16.94 14.97
CA ASP A 140 -3.67 -18.21 14.27
C ASP A 140 -2.84 -18.11 12.98
N GLU A 141 -1.78 -18.93 12.92
CA GLU A 141 -0.83 -18.98 11.81
C GLU A 141 -1.47 -19.41 10.48
N GLU A 142 -2.63 -20.09 10.53
CA GLU A 142 -3.37 -20.58 9.37
C GLU A 142 -4.47 -19.61 8.92
N ALA A 143 -4.67 -18.48 9.62
CA ALA A 143 -5.86 -17.64 9.40
C ALA A 143 -6.03 -17.07 7.99
N LEU A 144 -4.92 -16.88 7.28
CA LEU A 144 -4.97 -16.41 5.89
C LEU A 144 -5.69 -17.39 4.94
N ASP A 145 -5.81 -18.67 5.28
CA ASP A 145 -6.52 -19.65 4.45
C ASP A 145 -8.02 -19.32 4.32
N TRP A 146 -8.66 -18.84 5.39
CA TRP A 146 -10.07 -18.41 5.34
C TRP A 146 -10.25 -16.90 5.21
N LEU A 147 -9.24 -16.09 5.53
CA LEU A 147 -9.32 -14.64 5.38
C LEU A 147 -9.11 -14.16 3.95
N LEU A 148 -8.10 -14.68 3.24
CA LEU A 148 -7.81 -14.19 1.88
C LEU A 148 -8.94 -14.43 0.89
N PRO A 149 -9.68 -15.57 0.90
CA PRO A 149 -10.86 -15.73 0.07
C PRO A 149 -11.94 -14.66 0.33
N ARG A 150 -12.17 -14.29 1.60
CA ARG A 150 -13.09 -13.23 2.01
C ARG A 150 -12.65 -11.87 1.49
N ILE A 151 -11.39 -11.50 1.76
CA ILE A 151 -10.83 -10.23 1.30
C ILE A 151 -10.89 -10.14 -0.22
N ARG A 152 -10.49 -11.19 -0.97
CA ARG A 152 -10.60 -11.20 -2.44
C ARG A 152 -12.00 -10.95 -2.94
N TRP A 153 -13.00 -11.55 -2.30
CA TRP A 153 -14.39 -11.33 -2.64
C TRP A 153 -14.82 -9.89 -2.36
N TYR A 154 -14.51 -9.33 -1.19
CA TYR A 154 -14.82 -7.93 -0.86
C TYR A 154 -14.12 -6.94 -1.80
N VAL A 155 -12.82 -7.13 -2.08
CA VAL A 155 -12.06 -6.30 -3.02
C VAL A 155 -12.71 -6.33 -4.40
N PHE A 156 -13.13 -7.52 -4.86
CA PHE A 156 -13.86 -7.63 -6.11
C PHE A 156 -15.15 -6.80 -6.07
N GLN A 157 -15.98 -6.89 -5.02
CA GLN A 157 -17.20 -6.08 -4.92
C GLN A 157 -16.92 -4.57 -4.90
N LEU A 158 -15.89 -4.16 -4.16
CA LEU A 158 -15.45 -2.77 -4.08
C LEU A 158 -15.01 -2.23 -5.44
N HIS A 159 -14.21 -2.98 -6.19
CA HIS A 159 -13.76 -2.59 -7.54
C HIS A 159 -14.86 -2.66 -8.58
N GLN A 160 -15.87 -3.53 -8.42
CA GLN A 160 -17.08 -3.47 -9.26
C GLN A 160 -17.83 -2.14 -9.11
N ARG A 161 -17.87 -1.61 -7.88
CA ARG A 161 -18.54 -0.33 -7.60
C ARG A 161 -17.66 0.88 -7.96
N TRP A 162 -16.37 0.79 -7.65
CA TRP A 162 -15.37 1.84 -7.79
C TRP A 162 -14.06 1.27 -8.35
N PRO A 163 -13.91 1.18 -9.69
CA PRO A 163 -12.77 0.52 -10.32
C PRO A 163 -11.39 1.10 -10.00
N GLU A 164 -11.33 2.38 -9.62
CA GLU A 164 -10.09 3.09 -9.28
C GLU A 164 -9.85 3.17 -7.76
N LEU A 165 -10.67 2.50 -6.95
CA LEU A 165 -10.52 2.53 -5.49
C LEU A 165 -9.21 1.86 -5.08
N HIS A 166 -8.39 2.62 -4.36
CA HIS A 166 -7.19 2.07 -3.75
C HIS A 166 -7.57 1.18 -2.56
N VAL A 167 -6.95 -0.01 -2.51
CA VAL A 167 -7.14 -0.97 -1.43
C VAL A 167 -5.77 -1.37 -0.90
N ALA A 168 -5.63 -1.33 0.42
CA ALA A 168 -4.51 -1.87 1.15
C ALA A 168 -4.96 -3.02 2.06
N ILE A 169 -4.10 -4.02 2.21
CA ILE A 169 -4.23 -5.07 3.22
C ILE A 169 -3.01 -4.97 4.12
N LEU A 170 -3.21 -5.04 5.43
CA LEU A 170 -2.13 -5.16 6.39
C LEU A 170 -2.36 -6.37 7.28
N ALA A 171 -1.44 -7.33 7.23
CA ALA A 171 -1.38 -8.43 8.18
C ALA A 171 -0.37 -8.10 9.29
N HIS A 172 -0.81 -8.24 10.55
CA HIS A 172 -0.05 -7.81 11.72
C HIS A 172 -0.01 -8.85 12.86
N GLY A 173 -0.78 -9.94 12.79
CA GLY A 173 -0.75 -11.01 13.79
C GLY A 173 0.11 -12.22 13.39
N GLU A 174 -0.15 -13.36 14.03
CA GLU A 174 0.57 -14.62 13.79
C GLU A 174 0.27 -15.21 12.40
N GLU A 175 -0.82 -14.77 11.76
CA GLU A 175 -1.24 -15.21 10.44
C GLU A 175 -0.18 -14.97 9.34
N ILE A 176 0.77 -14.06 9.58
CA ILE A 176 1.86 -13.77 8.64
C ILE A 176 2.80 -14.98 8.44
N ALA A 177 2.79 -15.95 9.36
CA ALA A 177 3.51 -17.22 9.21
C ALA A 177 3.15 -17.93 7.90
N GLY A 178 1.89 -17.87 7.47
CA GLY A 178 1.42 -18.50 6.23
C GLY A 178 2.02 -17.93 4.95
N LEU A 179 2.73 -16.79 5.03
CA LEU A 179 3.36 -16.10 3.91
C LEU A 179 4.87 -16.35 3.78
N ALA A 180 5.51 -16.95 4.79
CA ALA A 180 6.96 -17.11 4.86
C ALA A 180 7.39 -18.51 5.31
N PRO A 181 8.57 -19.01 4.90
CA PRO A 181 9.09 -20.30 5.37
C PRO A 181 9.25 -20.35 6.90
N PRO A 182 9.16 -21.54 7.53
CA PRO A 182 8.88 -22.84 6.91
C PRO A 182 7.37 -23.11 6.73
N ARG A 183 6.50 -22.17 7.11
CA ARG A 183 5.03 -22.36 7.17
C ARG A 183 4.28 -21.83 5.95
N ALA A 184 5.01 -21.29 4.97
CA ALA A 184 4.45 -20.78 3.74
C ALA A 184 3.48 -21.78 3.08
N SER A 185 2.23 -21.37 2.92
CA SER A 185 1.21 -22.15 2.22
C SER A 185 1.18 -21.75 0.74
N PRO A 186 1.37 -22.68 -0.21
CA PRO A 186 1.23 -22.37 -1.63
C PRO A 186 -0.16 -21.84 -2.00
N ALA A 187 -1.21 -22.22 -1.25
CA ALA A 187 -2.55 -21.71 -1.45
C ALA A 187 -2.64 -20.24 -1.05
N ILE A 188 -2.21 -19.89 0.17
CA ILE A 188 -2.13 -18.51 0.67
C ILE A 188 -1.33 -17.63 -0.29
N LEU A 189 -0.13 -18.08 -0.69
CA LEU A 189 0.73 -17.33 -1.61
C LEU A 189 0.08 -17.06 -2.97
N ARG A 190 -0.71 -18.02 -3.51
CA ARG A 190 -1.48 -17.80 -4.74
C ARG A 190 -2.59 -16.77 -4.55
N GLN A 191 -3.29 -16.80 -3.42
CA GLN A 191 -4.36 -15.86 -3.10
C GLN A 191 -3.80 -14.44 -2.91
N ALA A 192 -2.74 -14.29 -2.14
CA ALA A 192 -2.06 -13.01 -1.91
C ALA A 192 -1.50 -12.44 -3.23
N ARG A 193 -0.85 -13.29 -4.05
CA ARG A 193 -0.38 -12.88 -5.39
C ARG A 193 -1.52 -12.41 -6.29
N ALA A 194 -2.69 -13.06 -6.23
CA ALA A 194 -3.85 -12.65 -7.04
C ALA A 194 -4.38 -11.27 -6.59
N LEU A 195 -4.44 -11.01 -5.28
CA LEU A 195 -4.79 -9.68 -4.75
C LEU A 195 -3.86 -8.60 -5.31
N VAL A 196 -2.54 -8.81 -5.19
CA VAL A 196 -1.55 -7.81 -5.61
C VAL A 196 -1.52 -7.65 -7.12
N LEU A 197 -1.30 -8.74 -7.86
CA LEU A 197 -0.99 -8.67 -9.29
C LEU A 197 -2.23 -8.59 -10.19
N GLN A 198 -3.40 -9.05 -9.73
CA GLN A 198 -4.62 -9.08 -10.55
C GLN A 198 -5.66 -8.07 -10.08
N GLN A 199 -5.72 -7.79 -8.78
CA GLN A 199 -6.69 -6.85 -8.20
C GLN A 199 -6.05 -5.50 -7.82
N GLY A 200 -4.73 -5.32 -8.02
CA GLY A 200 -4.06 -4.04 -7.79
C GLY A 200 -4.10 -3.58 -6.33
N VAL A 201 -3.99 -4.54 -5.40
CA VAL A 201 -4.04 -4.30 -3.96
C VAL A 201 -2.63 -4.18 -3.41
N ASP A 202 -2.39 -3.22 -2.52
CA ASP A 202 -1.15 -3.18 -1.74
C ASP A 202 -1.25 -4.18 -0.59
N PHE A 203 -0.29 -5.09 -0.46
CA PHE A 203 -0.27 -6.09 0.60
C PHE A 203 0.93 -5.89 1.50
N HIS A 204 0.66 -5.48 2.74
CA HIS A 204 1.63 -5.16 3.77
C HIS A 204 1.71 -6.24 4.84
N VAL A 205 2.90 -6.49 5.35
CA VAL A 205 3.18 -7.32 6.53
C VAL A 205 3.93 -6.49 7.56
N CYS A 206 3.57 -6.65 8.83
CA CYS A 206 4.30 -6.02 9.93
C CYS A 206 5.68 -6.68 10.15
N GLY A 207 6.75 -5.95 9.86
CA GLY A 207 8.13 -6.36 10.08
C GLY A 207 8.49 -6.57 11.55
N ALA A 208 7.92 -5.80 12.48
CA ALA A 208 8.13 -6.04 13.91
C ALA A 208 7.54 -7.40 14.36
N GLN A 209 6.34 -7.75 13.89
CA GLN A 209 5.74 -9.05 14.18
C GLN A 209 6.52 -10.19 13.51
N ALA A 210 6.95 -9.98 12.26
CA ALA A 210 7.81 -10.92 11.55
C ALA A 210 9.12 -11.17 12.33
N HIS A 211 9.75 -10.11 12.84
CA HIS A 211 10.95 -10.20 13.65
C HIS A 211 10.73 -11.01 14.93
N ASP A 212 9.63 -10.77 15.64
CA ASP A 212 9.28 -11.52 16.86
C ASP A 212 9.08 -13.03 16.57
N MET A 213 8.68 -13.37 15.35
CA MET A 213 8.54 -14.75 14.85
C MET A 213 9.85 -15.31 14.27
N GLY A 214 10.94 -14.55 14.27
CA GLY A 214 12.23 -14.96 13.70
C GLY A 214 12.30 -14.92 12.18
N LEU A 215 11.41 -14.16 11.52
CA LEU A 215 11.36 -13.97 10.07
C LEU A 215 12.05 -12.67 9.68
N ALA A 216 12.81 -12.71 8.59
CA ALA A 216 13.38 -11.54 7.93
C ALA A 216 12.50 -11.08 6.77
N GLU A 217 12.65 -9.81 6.36
CA GLU A 217 11.97 -9.26 5.17
C GLU A 217 12.21 -10.13 3.92
N ALA A 218 13.43 -10.63 3.75
CA ALA A 218 13.81 -11.47 2.61
C ALA A 218 13.12 -12.85 2.58
N ASP A 219 12.49 -13.28 3.67
CA ASP A 219 11.74 -14.53 3.73
C ASP A 219 10.36 -14.41 3.07
N PHE A 220 9.87 -13.18 2.89
CA PHE A 220 8.61 -12.91 2.22
C PHE A 220 8.80 -12.81 0.70
N PRO A 221 7.80 -13.22 -0.10
CA PRO A 221 7.81 -12.99 -1.54
C PRO A 221 7.93 -11.50 -1.89
N ALA A 222 8.66 -11.19 -2.95
CA ALA A 222 8.91 -9.80 -3.39
C ALA A 222 7.66 -8.97 -3.78
N PHE A 223 6.48 -9.58 -3.85
CA PHE A 223 5.22 -8.86 -4.08
C PHE A 223 4.52 -8.43 -2.76
N ILE A 224 5.08 -8.81 -1.62
CA ILE A 224 4.62 -8.42 -0.29
C ILE A 224 5.54 -7.31 0.20
N ASP A 225 4.95 -6.22 0.66
CA ASP A 225 5.68 -5.12 1.29
C ASP A 225 5.81 -5.38 2.79
N VAL A 226 7.04 -5.44 3.30
CA VAL A 226 7.28 -5.64 4.73
C VAL A 226 7.58 -4.29 5.36
N VAL A 227 6.58 -3.72 6.03
CA VAL A 227 6.72 -2.40 6.65
C VAL A 227 7.35 -2.51 8.03
N PRO A 228 8.14 -1.52 8.49
CA PRO A 228 8.83 -1.63 9.79
C PRO A 228 7.89 -1.89 10.97
N TYR A 229 6.72 -1.24 10.99
CA TYR A 229 5.75 -1.37 12.08
C TYR A 229 4.31 -1.19 11.57
N GLY A 230 3.53 -2.27 11.57
CA GLY A 230 2.15 -2.30 11.08
C GLY A 230 1.23 -1.25 11.72
N PRO A 231 1.19 -1.10 13.05
CA PRO A 231 0.29 -0.15 13.71
C PRO A 231 0.53 1.33 13.33
N SER A 232 1.76 1.68 12.96
CA SER A 232 2.04 3.01 12.37
C SER A 232 1.39 3.14 11.00
N LEU A 233 1.50 2.15 10.13
CA LEU A 233 0.87 2.18 8.80
C LEU A 233 -0.67 2.24 8.87
N ILE A 234 -1.28 1.52 9.81
CA ILE A 234 -2.74 1.61 10.06
C ILE A 234 -3.14 3.05 10.35
N ARG A 235 -2.37 3.71 11.21
CA ARG A 235 -2.61 5.11 11.58
C ARG A 235 -2.41 6.02 10.38
N ASP A 236 -1.37 5.83 9.59
CA ASP A 236 -1.12 6.63 8.39
C ASP A 236 -2.29 6.54 7.40
N TYR A 237 -2.84 5.33 7.15
CA TYR A 237 -4.04 5.17 6.31
C TYR A 237 -5.29 5.81 6.93
N ASN A 238 -5.47 5.74 8.27
CA ASN A 238 -6.56 6.42 8.95
C ASN A 238 -6.46 7.95 8.79
N ASP A 239 -5.25 8.51 8.90
CA ASP A 239 -4.98 9.94 8.74
C ASP A 239 -5.21 10.41 7.29
N LEU A 240 -5.04 9.50 6.30
CA LEU A 240 -5.41 9.71 4.90
C LEU A 240 -6.92 9.55 4.64
N GLY A 241 -7.70 9.18 5.65
CA GLY A 241 -9.15 9.02 5.55
C GLY A 241 -9.59 7.71 4.91
N TYR A 242 -8.75 6.67 4.92
CA TYR A 242 -9.14 5.35 4.43
C TYR A 242 -10.23 4.77 5.33
N ALA A 243 -11.20 4.09 4.71
CA ALA A 243 -12.14 3.30 5.48
C ALA A 243 -11.43 2.05 6.01
N LEU A 244 -11.51 1.82 7.32
CA LEU A 244 -11.00 0.63 7.97
C LEU A 244 -12.04 -0.49 7.91
N ILE A 245 -11.64 -1.65 7.40
CA ILE A 245 -12.32 -2.93 7.59
C ILE A 245 -11.46 -3.78 8.51
N ASP A 246 -12.04 -4.19 9.64
CA ASP A 246 -11.35 -5.02 10.61
C ASP A 246 -11.67 -6.48 10.34
N MET A 247 -10.65 -7.30 10.14
CA MET A 247 -10.81 -8.70 9.77
C MET A 247 -10.70 -9.65 10.98
N GLU A 248 -10.53 -9.10 12.18
CA GLU A 248 -10.49 -9.86 13.43
C GLU A 248 -11.87 -10.43 13.75
N LEU A 249 -11.93 -11.75 13.96
CA LEU A 249 -13.13 -12.37 14.51
C LEU A 249 -13.22 -12.01 16.01
N THR A 250 -14.05 -11.04 16.35
CA THR A 250 -14.42 -10.81 17.76
C THR A 250 -15.12 -12.06 18.29
N TRP A 251 -14.44 -12.87 19.10
CA TRP A 251 -15.06 -13.85 20.00
C TRP A 251 -14.97 -13.40 21.46
#